data_AF-A0A0D2EKW1-F1
#
_entry.id   AF-A0A0D2EKW1-F1
#
_cell.length_a   1.000
_cell.length_b   1.000
_cell.length_c   1.000
_cell.angle_alpha   90.00
_cell.angle_beta   90.00
_cell.angle_gamma   90.00
#
_symmetry.space_group_name_H-M   'P 1'
#
loop_
_entity.id
_entity.type
_entity.pdbx_description
1 polymer ?
#
loop_
_entity_poly.entity_id
_entity_poly.type
_entity_poly.pdbx_seq_one_letter_code
_entity_poly.pdbx_strand_id
1 'polypeptide(L)'
;MFECKYEVDSLAAFLEVSYYYNGTSDLGFFDHFQWVDTVQTIMNTVLDLTIGTYDSGGRVLDQPYTWNRTANSATETVSNLYRGHPVMGGTGLIRSFFRPSDDSCVYQLFIPANMMFSHCLGLCADIMLNQQNALAPTMASSMRNLSSSIHAAISAYGIYQMDDDQIYAYELDGYGSSNIMDDANIPSLLSAPMFGYDANDPVYQATRRLLLSPANPYYMRGPSLTRPVGRTCPSGTPGPRRPSSAS
;
A
#
# COMPACT_ATOMS: atom_id res chain seq x y z
N MET A 1 -3.83 -21.59 -6.47
CA MET A 1 -4.05 -20.14 -6.26
C MET A 1 -5.47 -19.84 -6.71
N PHE A 2 -6.28 -19.25 -5.82
CA PHE A 2 -7.72 -19.01 -6.03
C PHE A 2 -7.96 -17.72 -6.83
N GLU A 3 -7.17 -16.68 -6.55
CA GLU A 3 -7.18 -15.39 -7.25
C GLU A 3 -5.74 -14.85 -7.32
N CYS A 4 -5.44 -14.03 -8.34
CA CYS A 4 -4.11 -13.46 -8.58
C CYS A 4 -4.15 -11.95 -8.78
N LYS A 5 -5.09 -11.25 -8.14
CA LYS A 5 -5.06 -9.79 -8.06
C LYS A 5 -3.78 -9.37 -7.33
N TYR A 6 -2.96 -8.54 -7.97
CA TYR A 6 -1.72 -8.07 -7.36
C TYR A 6 -1.99 -6.87 -6.44
N GLU A 7 -1.68 -7.07 -5.17
CA GLU A 7 -1.89 -6.15 -4.06
C GLU A 7 -0.57 -6.03 -3.28
N VAL A 8 -0.02 -4.82 -3.20
CA VAL A 8 1.23 -4.58 -2.45
C VAL A 8 1.06 -4.97 -0.98
N ASP A 9 -0.13 -4.76 -0.43
CA ASP A 9 -0.48 -5.10 0.94
C ASP A 9 -0.55 -6.61 1.21
N SER A 10 -0.82 -7.45 0.20
CA SER A 10 -0.68 -8.91 0.34
C SER A 10 0.77 -9.31 0.67
N LEU A 11 1.76 -8.64 0.04
CA LEU A 11 3.18 -8.84 0.35
C LEU A 11 3.55 -8.20 1.70
N ALA A 12 2.99 -7.03 2.00
CA ALA A 12 3.23 -6.35 3.26
C ALA A 12 2.67 -7.14 4.45
N ALA A 13 1.50 -7.77 4.32
CA ALA A 13 0.89 -8.60 5.36
C ALA A 13 1.73 -9.84 5.67
N PHE A 14 2.37 -10.47 4.66
CA PHE A 14 3.35 -11.54 4.91
C PHE A 14 4.51 -11.04 5.78
N LEU A 15 5.04 -9.85 5.49
CA LEU A 15 6.10 -9.22 6.27
C LEU A 15 5.60 -8.84 7.68
N GLU A 16 4.38 -8.30 7.79
CA GLU A 16 3.76 -7.93 9.07
C GLU A 16 3.66 -9.12 10.01
N VAL A 17 3.24 -10.31 9.52
CA VAL A 17 3.17 -11.53 10.34
C VAL A 17 4.56 -11.92 10.89
N SER A 18 5.64 -11.54 10.21
CA SER A 18 7.01 -11.78 10.71
C SER A 18 7.30 -11.00 12.00
N TYR A 19 6.49 -10.00 12.35
CA TYR A 19 6.51 -9.35 13.68
C TYR A 19 6.30 -10.32 14.85
N TYR A 20 5.83 -11.55 14.59
CA TYR A 20 5.93 -12.69 15.50
C TYR A 20 7.28 -12.73 16.25
N TYR A 21 8.38 -12.49 15.54
CA TYR A 21 9.72 -12.47 16.12
C TYR A 21 9.86 -11.51 17.29
N ASN A 22 9.26 -10.33 17.22
CA ASN A 22 9.36 -9.32 18.29
C ASN A 22 8.66 -9.78 19.58
N GLY A 23 7.62 -10.61 19.48
CA GLY A 23 6.93 -11.17 20.63
C GLY A 23 7.57 -12.43 21.21
N THR A 24 8.31 -13.20 20.40
CA THR A 24 8.78 -14.54 20.77
C THR A 24 10.29 -14.70 20.82
N SER A 25 11.04 -13.83 20.13
CA SER A 25 12.47 -13.99 19.86
C SER A 25 12.86 -15.33 19.21
N ASP A 26 11.89 -16.00 18.56
CA ASP A 26 12.09 -17.30 17.93
C ASP A 26 12.61 -17.14 16.49
N LEU A 27 13.94 -17.03 16.36
CA LEU A 27 14.61 -17.02 15.05
C LEU A 27 14.50 -18.37 14.33
N GLY A 28 14.43 -19.47 15.07
CA GLY A 28 14.44 -20.83 14.52
C GLY A 28 13.22 -21.10 13.63
N PHE A 29 12.09 -20.44 13.89
CA PHE A 29 10.93 -20.45 13.01
C PHE A 29 11.28 -20.02 11.58
N PHE A 30 12.08 -18.97 11.41
CA PHE A 30 12.43 -18.42 10.09
C PHE A 30 13.45 -19.28 9.35
N ASP A 31 14.36 -19.92 10.08
CA ASP A 31 15.33 -20.88 9.53
C ASP A 31 14.66 -22.21 9.11
N HIS A 32 13.55 -22.60 9.75
CA HIS A 32 12.86 -23.87 9.47
C HIS A 32 12.11 -23.87 8.13
N PHE A 33 11.74 -22.70 7.64
CA PHE A 33 10.98 -22.52 6.40
C PHE A 33 11.77 -21.70 5.37
N GLN A 34 11.18 -21.50 4.19
CA GLN A 34 11.81 -20.75 3.10
C GLN A 34 11.65 -19.23 3.26
N TRP A 35 11.73 -18.70 4.48
CA TRP A 35 11.43 -17.29 4.72
C TRP A 35 12.43 -16.36 4.02
N VAL A 36 13.73 -16.65 4.09
CA VAL A 36 14.77 -15.85 3.42
C VAL A 36 14.55 -15.81 1.90
N ASP A 37 14.29 -16.96 1.29
CA ASP A 37 14.00 -17.07 -0.16
C ASP A 37 12.71 -16.33 -0.54
N THR A 38 11.71 -16.39 0.34
CA THR A 38 10.43 -15.69 0.15
C THR A 38 10.62 -14.17 0.19
N VAL A 39 11.36 -13.66 1.17
CA VAL A 39 11.71 -12.24 1.26
C VAL A 39 12.51 -11.80 0.04
N GLN A 40 13.47 -12.61 -0.43
CA GLN A 40 14.19 -12.31 -1.66
C GLN A 40 13.26 -12.21 -2.88
N THR A 41 12.28 -13.11 -2.99
CA THR A 41 11.27 -13.09 -4.07
C THR A 41 10.38 -11.85 -3.98
N ILE A 42 9.97 -11.46 -2.77
CA ILE A 42 9.22 -10.22 -2.53
C ILE A 42 10.05 -9.02 -2.99
N MET A 43 11.31 -8.93 -2.57
CA MET A 43 12.22 -7.84 -2.94
C MET A 43 12.35 -7.70 -4.47
N ASN A 44 12.56 -8.81 -5.18
CA ASN A 44 12.63 -8.80 -6.64
C ASN A 44 11.30 -8.33 -7.27
N THR A 45 10.18 -8.86 -6.78
CA THR A 45 8.84 -8.54 -7.30
C THR A 45 8.50 -7.06 -7.13
N VAL A 46 8.77 -6.48 -5.96
CA VAL A 46 8.46 -5.06 -5.72
C VAL A 46 9.40 -4.15 -6.52
N LEU A 47 10.67 -4.52 -6.69
CA LEU A 47 11.61 -3.77 -7.53
C LEU A 47 11.17 -3.77 -8.99
N ASP A 48 10.75 -4.91 -9.53
CA ASP A 48 10.19 -5.00 -10.89
C ASP A 48 8.96 -4.09 -11.05
N LEU A 49 8.15 -3.93 -10.00
CA LEU A 49 6.95 -3.10 -10.00
C LEU A 49 7.18 -1.62 -9.64
N THR A 50 8.43 -1.18 -9.50
CA THR A 50 8.79 0.24 -9.47
C THR A 50 8.97 0.87 -10.86
N ILE A 51 8.93 0.06 -11.93
CA ILE A 51 9.09 0.56 -13.29
C ILE A 51 7.90 1.43 -13.73
N GLY A 52 8.21 2.45 -14.52
CA GLY A 52 7.21 3.30 -15.16
C GLY A 52 6.54 2.62 -16.36
N THR A 53 5.55 3.30 -16.94
CA THR A 53 4.88 2.86 -18.16
C THR A 53 5.73 3.09 -19.41
N TYR A 54 6.56 4.13 -19.41
CA TYR A 54 7.38 4.53 -20.56
C TYR A 54 8.87 4.52 -20.21
N ASP A 55 9.71 4.19 -21.19
CA ASP A 55 11.14 4.49 -21.11
C ASP A 55 11.44 5.96 -21.43
N SER A 56 12.72 6.36 -21.34
CA SER A 56 13.15 7.74 -21.61
C SER A 56 12.87 8.21 -23.04
N GLY A 57 12.63 7.29 -23.99
CA GLY A 57 12.26 7.59 -25.37
C GLY A 57 10.75 7.63 -25.60
N GLY A 58 9.93 7.43 -24.56
CA GLY A 58 8.47 7.40 -24.65
C GLY A 58 7.90 6.07 -25.17
N ARG A 59 8.72 5.03 -25.33
CA ARG A 59 8.23 3.70 -25.70
C ARG A 59 7.59 3.04 -24.50
N VAL A 60 6.43 2.41 -24.72
CA VAL A 60 5.73 1.64 -23.69
C VAL A 60 6.58 0.42 -23.30
N LEU A 61 6.88 0.32 -22.01
CA LEU A 61 7.60 -0.82 -21.45
C LEU A 61 6.66 -2.01 -21.25
N ASP A 62 7.20 -3.22 -21.34
CA ASP A 62 6.49 -4.41 -20.90
C ASP A 62 6.30 -4.37 -19.38
N GLN A 63 5.09 -4.70 -18.96
CA GLN A 63 4.67 -4.60 -17.56
C GLN A 63 4.86 -5.97 -16.90
N PRO A 64 5.50 -6.07 -15.72
CA PRO A 64 5.76 -7.35 -15.05
C PRO A 64 4.48 -8.12 -14.73
N TYR A 65 3.37 -7.40 -14.58
CA TYR A 65 2.06 -7.94 -14.28
C TYR A 65 0.98 -7.26 -15.15
N THR A 66 0.01 -8.04 -15.57
CA THR A 66 -1.23 -7.58 -16.22
C THR A 66 -2.40 -8.39 -15.73
N TRP A 67 -3.60 -7.81 -15.69
CA TRP A 67 -4.80 -8.49 -15.21
C TRP A 67 -6.03 -8.21 -16.05
N ASN A 68 -6.63 -9.30 -16.55
CA ASN A 68 -7.91 -9.26 -17.24
C ASN A 68 -8.88 -10.25 -16.61
N ARG A 69 -10.10 -9.78 -16.35
CA ARG A 69 -11.24 -10.62 -15.99
C ARG A 69 -12.48 -10.15 -16.74
N THR A 70 -13.25 -11.09 -17.26
CA THR A 70 -14.63 -10.83 -17.67
C THR A 70 -15.48 -10.65 -16.41
N ALA A 71 -15.94 -9.43 -16.15
CA ALA A 71 -16.71 -9.09 -14.96
C ALA A 71 -17.83 -8.09 -15.28
N ASN A 72 -18.78 -7.96 -14.37
CA ASN A 72 -19.87 -6.99 -14.43
C ASN A 72 -19.57 -5.68 -13.67
N SER A 73 -18.41 -5.59 -13.00
CA SER A 73 -17.88 -4.37 -12.38
C SER A 73 -16.59 -3.93 -13.07
N ALA A 74 -16.42 -2.62 -13.24
CA ALA A 74 -15.20 -2.04 -13.79
C ALA A 74 -13.99 -2.20 -12.85
N THR A 75 -14.21 -2.40 -11.55
CA THR A 75 -13.14 -2.55 -10.56
C THR A 75 -12.55 -3.96 -10.49
N GLU A 76 -13.20 -4.93 -11.13
CA GLU A 76 -12.75 -6.33 -11.16
C GLU A 76 -11.71 -6.61 -12.26
N THR A 77 -11.43 -5.62 -13.09
CA THR A 77 -10.46 -5.68 -14.19
C THR A 77 -9.58 -4.42 -14.20
N VAL A 78 -8.49 -4.46 -14.97
CA VAL A 78 -7.52 -3.37 -15.04
C VAL A 78 -7.61 -2.66 -16.41
N SER A 79 -7.57 -1.33 -16.40
CA SER A 79 -7.68 -0.49 -17.60
C SER A 79 -6.44 -0.56 -18.51
N ASN A 80 -6.51 0.10 -19.67
CA ASN A 80 -5.41 0.24 -20.65
C ASN A 80 -4.77 -1.07 -21.07
N LEU A 81 -5.56 -1.98 -21.65
CA LEU A 81 -5.12 -3.32 -22.03
C LEU A 81 -4.49 -4.05 -20.84
N TYR A 82 -5.16 -3.99 -19.67
CA TYR A 82 -4.84 -4.77 -18.49
C TYR A 82 -3.58 -4.34 -17.74
N ARG A 83 -3.06 -3.14 -18.05
CA ARG A 83 -1.79 -2.58 -17.52
C ARG A 83 -1.98 -1.49 -16.47
N GLY A 84 -3.17 -0.90 -16.40
CA GLY A 84 -3.52 0.19 -15.49
C GLY A 84 -3.25 1.55 -16.11
N HIS A 85 -3.54 2.62 -15.36
CA HIS A 85 -3.19 3.98 -15.77
C HIS A 85 -1.67 4.14 -15.94
N PRO A 86 -1.21 5.00 -16.86
CA PRO A 86 0.22 5.28 -16.98
C PRO A 86 0.82 5.75 -15.66
N VAL A 87 2.02 5.26 -15.33
CA VAL A 87 2.76 5.58 -14.11
C VAL A 87 4.12 6.14 -14.47
N MET A 88 4.50 7.24 -13.82
CA MET A 88 5.83 7.82 -13.96
C MET A 88 6.89 6.89 -13.34
N GLY A 89 7.90 6.54 -14.12
CA GLY A 89 9.06 5.79 -13.63
C GLY A 89 9.95 6.65 -12.75
N GLY A 90 10.70 6.01 -11.84
CA GLY A 90 11.68 6.70 -11.01
C GLY A 90 11.10 7.47 -9.81
N THR A 91 9.82 7.27 -9.48
CA THR A 91 9.23 7.80 -8.24
C THR A 91 9.80 7.11 -7.00
N GLY A 92 10.21 5.84 -7.12
CA GLY A 92 10.62 5.01 -5.99
C GLY A 92 9.44 4.35 -5.25
N LEU A 93 8.20 4.63 -5.68
CA LEU A 93 7.00 3.98 -5.16
C LEU A 93 6.71 2.67 -5.91
N ILE A 94 6.14 1.70 -5.21
CA ILE A 94 5.72 0.41 -5.76
C ILE A 94 4.30 0.55 -6.31
N ARG A 95 4.07 0.00 -7.50
CA ARG A 95 2.74 -0.03 -8.10
C ARG A 95 1.87 -1.11 -7.47
N SER A 96 0.66 -0.76 -7.06
CA SER A 96 -0.41 -1.71 -6.76
C SER A 96 -1.45 -1.70 -7.87
N PHE A 97 -1.91 -2.88 -8.28
CA PHE A 97 -2.98 -2.99 -9.29
C PHE A 97 -4.36 -3.00 -8.63
N PHE A 98 -4.43 -3.52 -7.42
CA PHE A 98 -5.63 -3.61 -6.61
C PHE A 98 -5.39 -3.03 -5.21
N ARG A 99 -6.48 -2.65 -4.56
CA ARG A 99 -6.55 -2.20 -3.17
C ARG A 99 -6.85 -3.41 -2.27
N PRO A 100 -6.68 -3.32 -0.94
CA PRO A 100 -7.12 -4.34 0.02
C PRO A 100 -8.64 -4.63 0.02
N SER A 101 -9.42 -3.91 -0.80
CA SER A 101 -10.85 -4.16 -1.05
C SER A 101 -11.11 -5.05 -2.27
N ASP A 102 -10.06 -5.57 -2.91
CA ASP A 102 -10.06 -6.27 -4.21
C ASP A 102 -10.48 -5.41 -5.42
N ASP A 103 -10.70 -4.10 -5.23
CA ASP A 103 -10.99 -3.16 -6.32
C ASP A 103 -9.70 -2.69 -7.01
N SER A 104 -9.73 -2.58 -8.34
CA SER A 104 -8.60 -2.02 -9.09
C SER A 104 -8.31 -0.57 -8.70
N CYS A 105 -7.02 -0.26 -8.56
CA CYS A 105 -6.56 1.09 -8.30
C CYS A 105 -6.87 2.00 -9.50
N VAL A 106 -7.26 3.25 -9.25
CA VAL A 106 -7.39 4.23 -10.34
C VAL A 106 -6.00 4.63 -10.81
N TYR A 107 -5.17 5.11 -9.88
CA TYR A 107 -3.74 5.31 -10.12
C TYR A 107 -2.95 4.32 -9.26
N GLN A 108 -1.90 3.74 -9.84
CA GLN A 108 -1.28 2.55 -9.24
C GLN A 108 -0.25 2.87 -8.16
N LEU A 109 0.18 4.12 -7.98
CA LEU A 109 1.01 4.50 -6.84
C LEU A 109 0.09 4.71 -5.63
N PHE A 110 -0.31 3.59 -5.04
CA PHE A 110 -1.24 3.49 -3.92
C PHE A 110 -0.50 3.75 -2.60
N ILE A 111 -0.74 4.91 -1.99
CA ILE A 111 0.07 5.42 -0.88
C ILE A 111 -0.05 4.56 0.39
N PRO A 112 -1.26 4.19 0.88
CA PRO A 112 -1.40 3.34 2.07
C PRO A 112 -0.63 2.02 2.00
N ALA A 113 -0.65 1.31 0.87
CA ALA A 113 0.09 0.05 0.76
C ALA A 113 1.60 0.28 0.71
N ASN A 114 2.08 1.37 0.11
CA ASN A 114 3.49 1.76 0.19
C ASN A 114 3.92 2.13 1.63
N MET A 115 3.04 2.77 2.40
CA MET A 115 3.27 3.05 3.84
C MET A 115 3.42 1.73 4.62
N MET A 116 2.47 0.81 4.48
CA MET A 116 2.51 -0.49 5.16
C MET A 116 3.73 -1.31 4.74
N PHE A 117 3.99 -1.43 3.43
CA PHE A 117 5.11 -2.22 2.92
C PHE A 117 6.46 -1.69 3.41
N SER A 118 6.70 -0.38 3.30
CA SER A 118 7.95 0.22 3.77
C SER A 118 8.17 -0.03 5.25
N HIS A 119 7.14 0.19 6.08
CA HIS A 119 7.22 -0.06 7.52
C HIS A 119 7.55 -1.51 7.85
N CYS A 120 6.77 -2.47 7.34
CA CYS A 120 6.96 -3.90 7.63
C CYS A 120 8.31 -4.41 7.09
N LEU A 121 8.74 -3.94 5.92
CA LEU A 121 10.05 -4.31 5.36
C LEU A 121 11.20 -3.83 6.26
N GLY A 122 11.12 -2.60 6.77
CA GLY A 122 12.09 -2.05 7.71
C GLY A 122 12.22 -2.88 8.98
N LEU A 123 11.09 -3.30 9.57
CA LEU A 123 11.07 -4.17 10.75
C LEU A 123 11.68 -5.56 10.45
N CYS A 124 11.35 -6.15 9.29
CA CYS A 124 11.88 -7.46 8.90
C CYS A 124 13.38 -7.46 8.59
N ALA A 125 13.98 -6.29 8.33
CA ALA A 125 15.42 -6.23 8.07
C ALA A 125 16.25 -6.66 9.29
N ASP A 126 15.75 -6.43 10.51
CA ASP A 126 16.41 -6.89 11.73
C ASP A 126 16.32 -8.41 11.87
N ILE A 127 15.19 -9.01 11.49
CA ILE A 127 15.03 -10.48 11.44
C ILE A 127 16.04 -11.06 10.45
N MET A 128 16.09 -10.51 9.23
CA MET A 128 17.02 -10.92 8.17
C MET A 128 18.47 -10.83 8.63
N LEU A 129 18.87 -9.75 9.30
CA LEU A 129 20.25 -9.56 9.76
C LEU A 129 20.70 -10.67 10.74
N ASN A 130 19.76 -11.26 11.49
CA ASN A 130 20.05 -12.30 12.48
C ASN A 130 19.92 -13.73 11.92
N GLN A 131 19.57 -13.91 10.65
CA GLN A 131 19.50 -15.24 10.03
C GLN A 131 20.90 -15.82 9.79
N GLN A 132 21.03 -17.15 9.91
CA GLN A 132 22.29 -17.86 9.63
C GLN A 132 22.49 -18.10 8.12
N ASN A 133 22.41 -17.04 7.32
CA ASN A 133 22.56 -17.07 5.87
C ASN A 133 23.66 -16.10 5.40
N ALA A 134 24.55 -16.53 4.51
CA ALA A 134 25.66 -15.71 4.03
C ALA A 134 25.22 -14.41 3.31
N LEU A 135 24.03 -14.41 2.70
CA LEU A 135 23.46 -13.24 2.02
C LEU A 135 22.68 -12.31 2.96
N ALA A 136 22.39 -12.75 4.19
CA ALA A 136 21.49 -12.04 5.09
C ALA A 136 21.93 -10.60 5.44
N PRO A 137 23.21 -10.31 5.73
CA PRO A 137 23.65 -8.95 6.02
C PRO A 137 23.44 -7.98 4.83
N THR A 138 23.72 -8.44 3.62
CA THR A 138 23.51 -7.66 2.39
C THR A 138 22.02 -7.47 2.13
N MET A 139 21.22 -8.53 2.29
CA MET A 139 19.77 -8.48 2.09
C MET A 139 19.10 -7.53 3.09
N ALA A 140 19.45 -7.62 4.38
CA ALA A 140 18.97 -6.71 5.42
C ALA A 140 19.29 -5.25 5.10
N SER A 141 20.50 -4.97 4.59
CA SER A 141 20.89 -3.63 4.15
C SER A 141 20.03 -3.14 2.98
N SER A 142 19.79 -3.99 1.98
CA SER A 142 18.89 -3.68 0.86
C SER A 142 17.44 -3.43 1.32
N MET A 143 16.94 -4.21 2.28
CA MET A 143 15.60 -4.03 2.87
C MET A 143 15.47 -2.68 3.56
N ARG A 144 16.44 -2.29 4.40
CA ARG A 144 16.44 -0.97 5.08
C ARG A 144 16.53 0.18 4.09
N ASN A 145 17.36 0.04 3.05
CA ASN A 145 17.50 1.05 2.01
C ASN A 145 16.19 1.23 1.23
N LEU A 146 15.55 0.13 0.82
CA LEU A 146 14.28 0.18 0.09
C LEU A 146 13.14 0.73 0.97
N SER A 147 13.05 0.29 2.22
CA SER A 147 12.12 0.84 3.21
C SER A 147 12.27 2.36 3.31
N SER A 148 13.50 2.85 3.49
CA SER A 148 13.78 4.27 3.65
C SER A 148 13.51 5.05 2.35
N SER A 149 13.84 4.49 1.19
CA SER A 149 13.60 5.14 -0.10
C SER A 149 12.11 5.26 -0.41
N ILE A 150 11.31 4.24 -0.11
CA ILE A 150 9.85 4.28 -0.29
C ILE A 150 9.25 5.33 0.65
N HIS A 151 9.65 5.36 1.92
CA HIS A 151 9.17 6.36 2.89
C HIS A 151 9.51 7.80 2.43
N ALA A 152 10.72 8.01 1.92
CA ALA A 152 11.11 9.29 1.33
C ALA A 152 10.29 9.63 0.06
N ALA A 153 10.02 8.64 -0.80
CA ALA A 153 9.19 8.82 -1.99
C ALA A 153 7.74 9.18 -1.66
N ILE A 154 7.17 8.60 -0.59
CA ILE A 154 5.83 8.96 -0.10
C ILE A 154 5.80 10.44 0.31
N SER A 155 6.85 10.92 0.98
CA SER A 155 6.94 12.34 1.37
C SER A 155 7.11 13.25 0.16
N ALA A 156 7.86 12.81 -0.86
CA ALA A 156 8.16 13.60 -2.05
C ALA A 156 6.98 13.68 -3.05
N TYR A 157 6.23 12.59 -3.22
CA TYR A 157 5.18 12.48 -4.23
C TYR A 157 3.77 12.35 -3.66
N GLY A 158 3.63 11.77 -2.47
CA GLY A 158 2.34 11.44 -1.86
C GLY A 158 1.65 12.59 -1.14
N ILE A 159 2.31 13.73 -0.93
CA ILE A 159 1.77 14.89 -0.21
C ILE A 159 1.34 15.97 -1.20
N TYR A 160 0.08 16.41 -1.10
CA TYR A 160 -0.51 17.43 -1.95
C TYR A 160 -0.96 18.63 -1.11
N GLN A 161 -0.82 19.83 -1.70
CA GLN A 161 -1.41 21.03 -1.15
C GLN A 161 -2.90 21.06 -1.50
N MET A 162 -3.76 21.21 -0.49
CA MET A 162 -5.20 21.41 -0.65
C MET A 162 -5.65 22.57 0.25
N ASP A 163 -6.08 23.66 -0.39
CA ASP A 163 -6.28 24.95 0.26
C ASP A 163 -5.00 25.36 1.04
N ASP A 164 -5.12 25.60 2.35
CA ASP A 164 -4.00 25.96 3.23
C ASP A 164 -3.35 24.74 3.91
N ASP A 165 -3.88 23.53 3.72
CA ASP A 165 -3.40 22.29 4.37
C ASP A 165 -2.56 21.42 3.40
N GLN A 166 -1.62 20.66 3.95
CA GLN A 166 -0.96 19.55 3.25
C GLN A 166 -1.63 18.24 3.63
N ILE A 167 -1.92 17.39 2.64
CA ILE A 167 -2.59 16.10 2.84
C ILE A 167 -1.91 14.98 2.07
N TYR A 168 -2.09 13.74 2.53
CA TYR A 168 -1.72 12.56 1.73
C TYR A 168 -2.79 12.28 0.68
N ALA A 169 -2.37 12.02 -0.56
CA ALA A 169 -3.21 11.44 -1.59
C ALA A 169 -3.39 9.93 -1.36
N TYR A 170 -4.52 9.38 -1.78
CA TYR A 170 -4.79 7.94 -1.68
C TYR A 170 -4.03 7.18 -2.76
N GLU A 171 -4.14 7.65 -4.00
CA GLU A 171 -3.48 7.10 -5.17
C GLU A 171 -2.96 8.24 -6.06
N LEU A 172 -1.86 8.01 -6.77
CA LEU A 172 -1.31 8.95 -7.74
C LEU A 172 -0.62 8.25 -8.92
N ASP A 173 -0.37 8.99 -9.99
CA ASP A 173 0.32 8.49 -11.19
C ASP A 173 1.78 8.96 -11.33
N GLY A 174 2.18 9.93 -10.50
CA GLY A 174 3.48 10.59 -10.54
C GLY A 174 3.61 11.69 -11.62
N TYR A 175 2.67 11.78 -12.55
CA TYR A 175 2.58 12.85 -13.55
C TYR A 175 1.81 14.08 -13.05
N GLY A 176 1.16 13.97 -11.90
CA GLY A 176 0.46 15.06 -11.22
C GLY A 176 -1.00 14.75 -10.93
N SER A 177 -1.54 13.65 -11.46
CA SER A 177 -2.90 13.23 -11.12
C SER A 177 -2.93 12.55 -9.76
N SER A 178 -3.94 12.86 -8.97
CA SER A 178 -4.17 12.28 -7.66
C SER A 178 -5.63 11.94 -7.44
N ASN A 179 -5.85 10.91 -6.63
CA ASN A 179 -7.15 10.51 -6.13
C ASN A 179 -7.20 10.83 -4.63
N ILE A 180 -8.04 11.78 -4.23
CA ILE A 180 -8.19 12.20 -2.83
C ILE A 180 -9.45 11.53 -2.26
N MET A 181 -9.23 10.44 -1.53
CA MET A 181 -10.29 9.62 -0.91
C MET A 181 -9.69 8.76 0.21
N ASP A 182 -10.52 7.95 0.86
CA ASP A 182 -10.03 6.80 1.63
C ASP A 182 -11.03 5.65 1.58
N ASP A 183 -10.53 4.43 1.75
CA ASP A 183 -11.31 3.20 1.82
C ASP A 183 -11.29 2.65 3.26
N ALA A 184 -12.24 1.77 3.60
CA ALA A 184 -12.32 1.17 4.93
C ALA A 184 -11.33 0.00 5.13
N ASN A 185 -10.93 -0.64 4.03
CA ASN A 185 -9.98 -1.76 4.06
C ASN A 185 -8.57 -1.28 4.45
N ILE A 186 -7.87 -2.06 5.28
CA ILE A 186 -6.50 -1.75 5.72
C ILE A 186 -5.53 -2.47 4.77
N PRO A 187 -4.48 -1.79 4.27
CA PRO A 187 -4.03 -0.45 4.64
C PRO A 187 -4.87 0.69 4.02
N SER A 188 -5.21 1.68 4.87
CA SER A 188 -5.88 2.92 4.49
C SER A 188 -5.07 4.14 4.97
N LEU A 189 -5.41 5.34 4.49
CA LEU A 189 -4.75 6.56 4.99
C LEU A 189 -5.06 6.78 6.47
N LEU A 190 -6.27 6.47 6.92
CA LEU A 190 -6.62 6.54 8.35
C LEU A 190 -5.80 5.57 9.21
N SER A 191 -5.37 4.43 8.66
CA SER A 191 -4.53 3.45 9.38
C SER A 191 -3.04 3.76 9.32
N ALA A 192 -2.60 4.87 8.71
CA ALA A 192 -1.18 5.23 8.61
C ALA A 192 -0.39 5.14 9.95
N PRO A 193 -0.96 5.52 11.12
CA PRO A 193 -0.24 5.38 12.39
C PRO A 193 0.07 3.93 12.80
N MET A 194 -0.65 2.94 12.27
CA MET A 194 -0.31 1.52 12.46
C MET A 194 1.00 1.16 11.75
N PHE A 195 1.43 1.96 10.78
CA PHE A 195 2.60 1.73 9.94
C PHE A 195 3.73 2.74 10.24
N GLY A 196 3.81 3.21 11.48
CA GLY A 196 4.91 4.04 11.95
C GLY A 196 4.84 5.52 11.58
N TYR A 197 3.72 6.01 11.05
CA TYR A 197 3.49 7.44 10.86
C TYR A 197 3.03 8.09 12.17
N ASP A 198 3.51 9.30 12.47
CA ASP A 198 3.13 9.98 13.70
C ASP A 198 1.64 10.39 13.64
N ALA A 199 0.86 9.91 14.62
CA ALA A 199 -0.54 10.26 14.75
C ALA A 199 -0.74 11.77 14.99
N ASN A 200 0.28 12.51 15.44
CA ASN A 200 0.22 13.96 15.65
C ASN A 200 0.82 14.77 14.48
N ASP A 201 1.32 14.10 13.44
CA ASP A 201 1.86 14.80 12.27
C ASP A 201 0.78 15.70 11.65
N PRO A 202 1.10 16.98 11.33
CA PRO A 202 0.12 17.91 10.79
C PRO A 202 -0.47 17.47 9.45
N VAL A 203 0.30 16.80 8.59
CA VAL A 203 -0.18 16.29 7.29
C VAL A 203 -1.17 15.15 7.53
N TYR A 204 -0.85 14.19 8.41
CA TYR A 204 -1.78 13.13 8.80
C TYR A 204 -3.04 13.69 9.45
N GLN A 205 -2.94 14.67 10.35
CA GLN A 205 -4.10 15.27 11.01
C GLN A 205 -5.01 16.01 10.02
N ALA A 206 -4.44 16.76 9.08
CA ALA A 206 -5.20 17.39 7.99
C ALA A 206 -5.89 16.35 7.11
N THR A 207 -5.14 15.32 6.70
CA THR A 207 -5.66 14.18 5.94
C THR A 207 -6.83 13.53 6.68
N ARG A 208 -6.66 13.19 7.95
CA ARG A 208 -7.68 12.57 8.81
C ARG A 208 -8.95 13.43 8.92
N ARG A 209 -8.82 14.75 9.09
CA ARG A 209 -9.98 15.67 9.13
C ARG A 209 -10.74 15.64 7.80
N LEU A 210 -10.03 15.71 6.68
CA LEU A 210 -10.63 15.65 5.34
C LEU A 210 -11.36 14.33 5.11
N LEU A 211 -10.71 13.20 5.44
CA LEU A 211 -11.25 11.87 5.20
C LEU A 211 -12.47 11.50 6.04
N LEU A 212 -12.63 12.15 7.20
CA LEU A 212 -13.79 12.03 8.10
C LEU A 212 -14.83 13.14 7.86
N SER A 213 -14.87 13.68 6.64
CA SER A 213 -15.81 14.70 6.22
C SER A 213 -16.46 14.35 4.87
N PRO A 214 -17.51 15.07 4.44
CA PRO A 214 -18.10 14.90 3.11
C PRO A 214 -17.15 15.16 1.93
N ALA A 215 -15.95 15.69 2.18
CA ALA A 215 -14.91 15.82 1.15
C ALA A 215 -14.38 14.46 0.68
N ASN A 216 -14.44 13.42 1.52
CA ASN A 216 -14.19 12.04 1.07
C ASN A 216 -15.46 11.47 0.44
N PRO A 217 -15.44 11.11 -0.86
CA PRO A 217 -16.63 10.61 -1.56
C PRO A 217 -17.16 9.29 -1.00
N TYR A 218 -16.35 8.54 -0.23
CA TYR A 218 -16.74 7.27 0.39
C TYR A 218 -17.04 7.38 1.89
N TYR A 219 -17.13 8.61 2.41
CA TYR A 219 -17.55 8.85 3.78
C TYR A 219 -19.06 8.81 3.93
N MET A 220 -19.58 7.78 4.61
CA MET A 220 -21.00 7.64 4.90
C MET A 220 -21.33 8.22 6.28
N ARG A 221 -22.43 8.99 6.35
CA ARG A 221 -22.99 9.55 7.59
C ARG A 221 -24.46 9.19 7.73
N GLY A 222 -24.83 8.62 8.87
CA GLY A 222 -26.20 8.29 9.22
C GLY A 222 -26.43 8.31 10.73
N PRO A 223 -27.70 8.26 11.19
CA PRO A 223 -28.06 8.38 12.61
C PRO A 223 -27.46 7.29 13.50
N SER A 224 -27.14 6.12 12.95
CA SER A 224 -26.60 4.98 13.69
C SER A 224 -25.11 4.71 13.46
N LEU A 225 -24.52 5.33 12.43
CA LEU A 225 -23.16 5.00 11.99
C LEU A 225 -22.58 6.11 11.12
N THR A 226 -21.32 6.46 11.35
CA THR A 226 -20.55 7.37 10.51
C THR A 226 -19.14 6.81 10.32
N ARG A 227 -18.72 6.53 9.07
CA ARG A 227 -17.39 6.00 8.72
C ARG A 227 -17.13 6.03 7.21
N PRO A 228 -15.87 6.00 6.76
CA PRO A 228 -15.52 5.53 5.42
C PRO A 228 -15.96 4.08 5.23
N VAL A 229 -16.40 3.72 4.03
CA VAL A 229 -16.90 2.36 3.74
C VAL A 229 -16.27 1.75 2.49
N GLY A 230 -15.64 2.57 1.63
CA GLY A 230 -15.07 2.11 0.38
C GLY A 230 -16.08 1.92 -0.74
N ARG A 231 -15.60 1.50 -1.92
CA ARG A 231 -16.41 1.40 -3.14
C ARG A 231 -17.27 0.12 -3.21
N THR A 232 -16.86 -0.94 -2.51
CA THR A 232 -17.54 -2.25 -2.48
C THR A 232 -18.82 -2.28 -1.64
N CYS A 233 -19.07 -1.26 -0.82
CA CYS A 233 -20.32 -1.14 -0.07
C CYS A 233 -21.31 -0.21 -0.79
N PRO A 234 -22.50 -0.71 -1.20
CA PRO A 234 -23.56 0.14 -1.72
C PRO A 234 -23.85 1.27 -0.73
N SER A 235 -24.09 2.48 -1.26
CA SER A 235 -24.63 3.58 -0.49
C SER A 235 -25.95 3.15 0.18
N GLY A 236 -25.88 2.72 1.45
CA GLY A 236 -27.05 2.34 2.24
C GLY A 236 -26.97 1.06 3.07
N THR A 237 -25.92 0.23 2.99
CA THR A 237 -25.82 -0.99 3.82
C THR A 237 -24.72 -0.88 4.88
N PRO A 238 -25.05 -0.88 6.20
CA PRO A 238 -24.05 -0.86 7.25
C PRO A 238 -23.27 -2.20 7.26
N GLY A 239 -21.99 -2.17 6.85
CA GLY A 239 -21.06 -3.28 7.08
C GLY A 239 -20.95 -3.67 8.57
N PRO A 240 -20.38 -4.86 8.91
CA PRO A 240 -20.43 -5.42 10.25
C PRO A 240 -19.79 -4.52 11.31
N ARG A 241 -20.39 -4.52 12.50
CA ARG A 241 -20.06 -3.64 13.64
C ARG A 241 -18.65 -3.95 14.16
N ARG A 242 -17.73 -2.97 14.13
CA ARG A 242 -16.64 -2.93 15.13
C ARG A 242 -17.21 -2.37 16.44
N PRO A 243 -16.93 -2.98 17.60
CA PRO A 243 -17.34 -2.43 18.88
C PRO A 243 -16.56 -1.14 19.15
N SER A 244 -17.28 -0.05 19.37
CA SER A 244 -16.75 1.17 19.97
C SER A 244 -16.45 0.89 21.44
N SER A 245 -15.17 0.83 21.81
CA SER A 245 -14.77 1.05 23.21
C SER A 245 -14.22 2.46 23.32
N ALA A 246 -15.09 3.36 23.79
CA ALA A 246 -14.73 4.68 24.28
C ALA A 246 -15.56 4.92 25.54
N SER A 247 -15.02 4.45 26.67
CA SER A 247 -15.21 4.95 28.03
C SER A 247 -14.15 4.31 28.90
#